data_AF-A0A7G8EJA6-F1
#
_entry.id   AF-A0A7G8EJA6-F1
#
_cell.length_a   1.000
_cell.length_b   1.000
_cell.length_c   1.000
_cell.angle_alpha   90.00
_cell.angle_beta   90.00
_cell.angle_gamma   90.00
#
_symmetry.space_group_name_H-M   'P 1'
#
loop_
_entity.id
_entity.type
_entity.pdbx_description
1 polymer ?
#
loop_
_entity_poly.entity_id
_entity_poly.type
_entity_poly.pdbx_seq_one_letter_code
_entity_poly.pdbx_strand_id
1 'polypeptide(L)' 'MHSAQEAEFDRIARSVISFIEEQHKPVQLSEIEEHFSQDRPAIAVGRVILQLLADRKLYLTDDRKIKVTSRPMAFA' A
#
# COMPACT_ATOMS: atom_id res chain seq x y z
N MET A 1 -4.55 -6.58 23.91
CA MET A 1 -5.39 -5.40 23.61
C MET A 1 -4.79 -4.75 22.38
N HIS A 2 -5.50 -4.70 21.24
CA HIS A 2 -5.01 -4.00 20.05
C HIS A 2 -4.96 -2.49 20.34
N SER A 3 -3.85 -1.85 20.00
CA SER A 3 -3.68 -0.41 20.25
C SER A 3 -4.42 0.43 19.19
N ALA A 4 -4.85 1.64 19.53
CA ALA A 4 -5.50 2.56 18.58
C ALA A 4 -4.62 2.87 17.35
N GLN A 5 -3.29 2.75 17.49
CA GLN A 5 -2.32 2.95 16.41
C GLN A 5 -2.29 1.79 15.41
N GLU A 6 -2.39 0.54 15.86
CA GLU A 6 -2.50 -0.63 14.98
C GLU A 6 -3.79 -0.58 14.15
N ALA A 7 -4.90 -0.20 14.77
CA ALA A 7 -6.18 -0.07 14.08
C ALA A 7 -6.19 1.06 13.03
N GLU A 8 -5.42 2.13 13.24
CA GLU A 8 -5.22 3.19 12.24
C GLU A 8 -4.32 2.68 11.10
N PHE A 9 -3.21 2.02 11.44
CA PHE A 9 -2.31 1.43 10.45
C PHE A 9 -3.06 0.47 9.50
N ASP A 10 -3.83 -0.46 10.06
CA ASP A 10 -4.60 -1.44 9.27
C ASP A 10 -5.66 -0.78 8.38
N ARG A 11 -6.22 0.37 8.79
CA ARG A 11 -7.15 1.13 7.95
C ARG A 11 -6.43 1.78 6.78
N ILE A 12 -5.28 2.41 7.02
CA ILE A 12 -4.48 3.02 5.96
C ILE A 12 -3.96 1.96 5.00
N ALA A 13 -3.45 0.84 5.50
CA ALA A 13 -2.94 -0.27 4.70
C ALA A 13 -4.01 -0.82 3.75
N ARG A 14 -5.24 -1.01 4.23
CA ARG A 14 -6.37 -1.43 3.40
C ARG A 14 -6.70 -0.41 2.32
N SER A 15 -6.79 0.88 2.66
CA SER A 15 -7.05 1.92 1.66
C SER A 15 -5.96 1.97 0.58
N VAL A 16 -4.68 1.87 0.96
CA VAL A 16 -3.55 1.90 0.00
C VAL A 16 -3.61 0.70 -0.94
N ILE A 17 -3.87 -0.50 -0.42
CA ILE A 17 -4.01 -1.71 -1.25
C ILE A 17 -5.17 -1.55 -2.23
N SER A 18 -6.37 -1.18 -1.75
CA SER A 18 -7.54 -1.01 -2.61
C SER A 18 -7.31 0.03 -3.72
N PHE A 19 -6.71 1.18 -3.38
CA PHE A 19 -6.37 2.21 -4.35
C PHE A 19 -5.47 1.67 -5.47
N ILE A 20 -4.41 0.92 -5.13
CA ILE A 20 -3.48 0.36 -6.12
C ILE A 20 -4.17 -0.73 -6.97
N GLU A 21 -5.03 -1.57 -6.39
CA GLU A 21 -5.80 -2.59 -7.12
C GLU A 21 -6.74 -1.96 -8.15
N GLU A 22 -7.42 -0.88 -7.79
CA GLU A 22 -8.36 -0.15 -8.66
C GLU A 22 -7.68 0.52 -9.86
N GLN A 23 -6.39 0.85 -9.78
CA GLN A 23 -5.68 1.43 -10.91
C GLN A 23 -5.48 0.44 -12.07
N HIS A 24 -5.57 -0.88 -11.81
CA HIS A 24 -5.30 -1.96 -12.78
C HIS A 24 -3.92 -1.86 -13.49
N LYS A 25 -3.02 -1.00 -13.01
CA LYS A 25 -1.68 -0.73 -13.54
C LYS A 25 -0.73 -0.41 -12.37
N PRO A 26 0.60 -0.59 -12.52
CA PRO A 26 1.55 -0.12 -11.53
C PRO A 26 1.43 1.40 -11.30
N VAL A 27 1.53 1.83 -10.05
CA VAL A 27 1.25 3.20 -9.60
C VAL A 27 2.52 3.83 -9.02
N GLN A 28 2.80 5.10 -9.32
CA GLN A 28 3.94 5.78 -8.72
C GLN A 28 3.68 6.08 -7.23
N LEU A 29 4.75 6.09 -6.44
CA LEU A 29 4.66 6.44 -5.02
C LEU A 29 4.01 7.81 -4.81
N SER A 30 4.37 8.80 -5.62
CA SER A 30 3.81 10.15 -5.55
C SER A 30 2.32 10.19 -5.84
N GLU A 31 1.81 9.34 -6.73
CA GLU A 31 0.36 9.26 -7.02
C GLU A 31 -0.41 8.72 -5.80
N ILE A 32 0.17 7.78 -5.06
CA ILE A 32 -0.39 7.27 -3.82
C ILE A 32 -0.36 8.35 -2.73
N GLU A 33 0.79 9.00 -2.54
CA GLU A 33 0.95 10.06 -1.54
C GLU A 33 0.02 11.25 -1.80
N GLU A 34 -0.12 11.68 -3.05
CA GLU A 34 -1.03 12.76 -3.45
C GLU A 34 -2.49 12.41 -3.16
N HIS A 35 -2.93 11.21 -3.52
CA HIS A 35 -4.30 10.74 -3.26
C HIS A 35 -4.66 10.79 -1.77
N PHE A 36 -3.73 10.42 -0.89
CA PHE A 36 -3.96 10.39 0.56
C PHE A 36 -3.57 11.69 1.29
N SER A 37 -2.95 12.66 0.61
CA SER A 37 -2.39 13.88 1.23
C SER A 37 -3.43 14.79 1.88
N GLN A 38 -4.69 14.73 1.42
CA GLN A 38 -5.77 15.57 1.93
C GLN A 38 -6.30 15.08 3.29
N ASP A 39 -6.31 13.76 3.50
CA ASP A 39 -6.90 13.15 4.68
C ASP A 39 -5.84 12.69 5.70
N ARG A 40 -4.59 12.49 5.25
CA ARG A 40 -3.55 11.82 6.03
C ARG A 40 -2.18 12.46 5.83
N PRO A 41 -1.34 12.53 6.88
CA PRO A 41 0.04 12.95 6.74
C PRO A 41 0.82 12.00 5.82
N ALA A 42 1.57 12.54 4.86
CA ALA A 42 2.38 11.76 3.92
C ALA A 42 3.32 10.76 4.63
N ILE A 43 3.87 11.13 5.79
CA ILE A 43 4.73 10.26 6.62
C ILE A 43 4.01 8.97 7.04
N ALA A 44 2.72 9.05 7.38
CA ALA A 44 1.95 7.87 7.79
C ALA A 44 1.73 6.92 6.62
N VAL A 45 1.40 7.46 5.44
CA VAL A 45 1.20 6.70 4.20
C VAL A 45 2.52 6.04 3.76
N GLY A 46 3.62 6.79 3.75
CA GLY A 46 4.94 6.27 3.42
C GLY A 46 5.37 5.12 4.34
N ARG A 47 5.16 5.23 5.66
CA ARG A 47 5.44 4.14 6.61
C ARG A 47 4.62 2.89 6.31
N VAL A 48 3.34 3.04 5.98
CA VAL A 48 2.46 1.93 5.61
C VAL A 48 2.96 1.26 4.33
N ILE A 49 3.34 2.03 3.32
CA ILE A 49 3.87 1.48 2.05
C ILE A 49 5.16 0.69 2.31
N LEU A 50 6.09 1.23 3.09
CA LEU A 50 7.34 0.54 3.45
C LEU A 50 7.06 -0.80 4.16
N GLN A 51 6.12 -0.81 5.10
CA GLN A 51 5.73 -2.03 5.81
C GLN A 51 5.07 -3.04 4.86
N LEU A 52 4.17 -2.60 3.97
CA LEU A 52 3.53 -3.47 3.00
C LEU A 52 4.52 -4.08 1.99
N LEU A 53 5.57 -3.35 1.62
CA LEU A 53 6.69 -3.87 0.83
C LEU A 53 7.49 -4.92 1.63
N ALA A 54 7.80 -4.65 2.89
CA ALA A 54 8.49 -5.60 3.78
C ALA A 54 7.69 -6.90 3.96
N ASP A 55 6.37 -6.79 4.08
CA ASP A 55 5.42 -7.91 4.22
C ASP A 55 5.09 -8.59 2.88
N ARG A 56 5.74 -8.18 1.78
CA ARG A 56 5.56 -8.69 0.42
C ARG A 56 4.11 -8.59 -0.10
N LYS A 57 3.32 -7.67 0.46
CA LYS A 57 1.96 -7.35 -0.02
C LYS A 57 2.00 -6.44 -1.24
N LEU A 58 3.04 -5.62 -1.33
CA LEU A 58 3.37 -4.82 -2.49
C LEU A 58 4.73 -5.25 -3.05
N TYR A 59 4.98 -4.94 -4.31
CA TYR A 59 6.31 -5.02 -4.91
C TYR A 59 6.60 -3.79 -5.76
N LEU A 60 7.89 -3.48 -5.89
CA LEU A 60 8.39 -2.45 -6.80
C LEU A 60 8.66 -3.08 -8.17
N THR A 61 8.15 -2.44 -9.21
CA THR A 61 8.47 -2.76 -10.61
C THR A 61 9.81 -2.13 -11.01
N ASP A 62 10.35 -2.53 -12.16
CA ASP A 62 11.63 -2.04 -12.69
C ASP A 62 11.62 -0.51 -12.93
N ASP A 63 10.45 0.06 -13.22
CA ASP A 63 10.24 1.50 -13.38
C ASP A 63 9.93 2.24 -12.07
N ARG A 64 10.23 1.63 -10.91
CA ARG A 64 10.01 2.18 -9.55
C ARG A 64 8.54 2.48 -9.23
N LYS A 65 7.62 1.82 -9.91
CA LYS A 65 6.19 1.86 -9.57
C LYS A 65 5.85 0.73 -8.60
N ILE A 66 4.71 0.87 -7.96
CA ILE A 66 4.21 -0.03 -6.93
C ILE A 66 3.01 -0.79 -7.48
N LYS A 67 2.97 -2.09 -7.23
CA LYS A 67 1.82 -2.94 -7.55
C LYS A 67 1.55 -3.91 -6.41
N VAL A 68 0.29 -4.31 -6.24
CA VAL A 68 -0.09 -5.34 -5.28
C VAL A 68 0.45 -6.69 -5.75
N THR A 69 1.06 -7.43 -4.83
CA THR A 69 1.49 -8.80 -5.07
C THR A 69 0.25 -9.65 -5.27
N SER A 70 -0.03 -10.01 -6.52
CA SER A 70 -1.04 -11.02 -6.83
C SER A 70 -0.61 -12.31 -6.14
N ARG A 71 -1.40 -12.85 -5.20
CA ARG A 71 -1.08 -14.16 -4.61
C ARG A 71 -0.94 -15.17 -5.76
N PRO A 72 0.13 -15.99 -5.80
CA PRO A 72 0.12 -17.12 -6.70
C PRO A 72 -1.10 -17.97 -6.34
N MET A 73 -1.95 -18.25 -7.33
CA MET A 73 -2.87 -19.38 -7.24
C MET A 73 -1.95 -20.58 -7.02
N ALA A 74 -1.90 -21.09 -5.79
CA ALA A 74 -1.18 -22.32 -5.50
C ALA A 74 -1.88 -23.41 -6.32
N PHE A 75 -1.29 -23.77 -7.46
CA PHE A 75 -1.63 -25.01 -8.15
C PHE A 75 -1.13 -26.14 -7.25
N ALA A 76 -2.06 -26.68 -6.46
CA ALA A 76 -1.89 -27.97 -5.78
C ALA A 76 -1.92 -29.11 -6.80
#